data_AF-A0A143Q7S2-F1
#
_entry.id   AF-A0A143Q7S2-F1
#
_cell.length_a   1.000
_cell.length_b   1.000
_cell.length_c   1.000
_cell.angle_alpha   90.00
_cell.angle_beta   90.00
_cell.angle_gamma   90.00
#
_symmetry.space_group_name_H-M   'P 1'
#
loop_
_entity.id
_entity.type
_entity.pdbx_description
1 polymer ?
#
loop_
_entity_poly.entity_id
_entity_poly.type
_entity_poly.pdbx_seq_one_letter_code
_entity_poly.pdbx_strand_id
1 'polypeptide(L)'
;MAVVKLDRAGLERLRRYADITTDGELAARIGVDPATVSRILSGKCAPGTKFIAGVLTEFGSDAFGEVFVVVDSGDERVSATGSGG
;
A
#
# COMPACT_ATOMS: atom_id res chain seq x y z
N MET A 1 8.90 -10.80 -14.81
CA MET A 1 9.69 -10.11 -13.76
C MET A 1 8.73 -9.76 -12.64
N ALA A 2 8.99 -10.18 -11.42
CA ALA A 2 8.09 -9.89 -10.31
C ALA A 2 8.27 -8.46 -9.79
N VAL A 3 7.17 -7.78 -9.48
CA VAL A 3 7.16 -6.44 -8.87
C VAL A 3 6.30 -6.44 -7.61
N VAL A 4 6.67 -5.63 -6.63
CA VAL A 4 5.86 -5.41 -5.43
C VAL A 4 4.81 -4.34 -5.74
N LYS A 5 3.54 -4.66 -5.50
CA LYS A 5 2.42 -3.72 -5.54
C LYS A 5 1.83 -3.54 -4.14
N LEU A 6 1.18 -2.41 -3.97
CA LEU A 6 0.40 -2.10 -2.77
C LEU A 6 -0.99 -2.72 -2.90
N ASP A 7 -1.38 -3.55 -1.93
CA ASP A 7 -2.78 -3.89 -1.70
C ASP A 7 -3.46 -2.72 -0.98
N ARG A 8 -4.35 -2.03 -1.70
CA ARG A 8 -5.13 -0.92 -1.14
C ARG A 8 -6.06 -1.40 -0.04
N ALA A 9 -6.63 -2.60 -0.15
CA ALA A 9 -7.55 -3.11 0.86
C ALA A 9 -6.82 -3.45 2.16
N GLY A 10 -5.62 -4.03 2.07
CA GLY A 10 -4.69 -4.18 3.18
C GLY A 10 -4.35 -2.86 3.86
N LEU A 11 -3.89 -1.88 3.08
CA LEU A 11 -3.54 -0.57 3.63
C LEU A 11 -4.72 0.15 4.28
N GLU A 12 -5.91 0.08 3.67
CA GLU A 12 -7.13 0.71 4.19
C GLU A 12 -7.55 0.10 5.54
N ARG A 13 -7.37 -1.21 5.71
CA ARG A 13 -7.59 -1.89 7.00
C ARG A 13 -6.65 -1.32 8.08
N LEU A 14 -5.34 -1.24 7.79
CA LEU A 14 -4.37 -0.68 8.73
C LEU A 14 -4.64 0.80 9.05
N ARG A 15 -5.01 1.59 8.05
CA ARG A 15 -5.41 3.00 8.25
C ARG A 15 -6.55 3.12 9.24
N ARG A 16 -7.60 2.29 9.11
CA ARG A 16 -8.72 2.29 10.06
C ARG A 16 -8.30 1.87 11.46
N TYR A 17 -7.41 0.89 11.61
CA TYR A 17 -6.91 0.50 12.92
C TYR A 17 -6.08 1.59 13.60
N ALA A 18 -5.37 2.42 12.84
CA ALA A 18 -4.54 3.50 13.35
C ALA A 18 -5.24 4.88 13.39
N ASP A 19 -6.54 4.91 13.12
CA ASP A 19 -7.38 6.12 13.02
C ASP A 19 -6.88 7.15 11.97
N ILE A 20 -6.19 6.68 10.94
CA ILE A 20 -5.65 7.53 9.87
C ILE A 20 -6.71 7.72 8.80
N THR A 21 -7.14 8.97 8.62
CA THR A 21 -8.26 9.30 7.72
C THR A 21 -7.83 9.94 6.41
N THR A 22 -6.58 10.42 6.33
CA THR A 22 -6.08 11.15 5.15
C THR A 22 -4.73 10.63 4.66
N ASP A 23 -4.47 10.80 3.36
CA ASP A 23 -3.18 10.44 2.75
C ASP A 23 -2.03 11.28 3.30
N GLY A 24 -2.28 12.55 3.66
CA GLY A 24 -1.29 13.42 4.26
C GLY A 24 -0.91 12.98 5.67
N GLU A 25 -1.87 12.53 6.46
CA GLU A 25 -1.61 11.97 7.78
C GLU A 25 -0.83 10.66 7.70
N LEU A 26 -1.19 9.76 6.78
CA LEU A 26 -0.38 8.57 6.52
C LEU A 26 1.05 8.97 6.17
N ALA A 27 1.22 9.91 5.24
CA ALA A 27 2.53 10.36 4.78
C ALA A 27 3.39 10.90 5.94
N ALA A 28 2.80 11.70 6.82
CA ALA A 28 3.45 12.24 8.00
C ALA A 28 3.90 11.14 8.97
N ARG A 29 3.03 10.14 9.24
CA ARG A 29 3.36 9.04 10.16
C ARG A 29 4.47 8.14 9.62
N ILE A 30 4.41 7.78 8.34
CA ILE A 30 5.40 6.90 7.72
C ILE A 30 6.66 7.64 7.23
N GLY A 31 6.72 8.97 7.40
CA GLY A 31 7.89 9.79 7.07
C GLY A 31 8.18 9.96 5.58
N VAL A 32 7.14 10.04 4.73
CA VAL A 32 7.28 10.25 3.28
C VAL A 32 6.49 11.47 2.82
N ASP A 33 6.77 11.92 1.59
CA ASP A 33 6.04 13.06 1.01
C ASP A 33 4.60 12.65 0.61
N PRO A 34 3.58 13.50 0.86
CA PRO A 34 2.19 13.22 0.47
C PRO A 34 2.01 12.95 -1.04
N ALA A 35 2.81 13.58 -1.90
CA ALA A 35 2.76 13.31 -3.34
C ALA A 35 3.26 11.91 -3.68
N THR A 36 4.19 11.35 -2.88
CA THR A 36 4.64 9.97 -3.01
C THR A 36 3.51 9.01 -2.67
N VAL A 37 2.81 9.24 -1.55
CA VAL A 37 1.64 8.44 -1.14
C VAL A 37 0.57 8.48 -2.22
N SER A 38 0.21 9.66 -2.71
CA SER A 38 -0.81 9.82 -3.74
C SER A 38 -0.47 9.08 -5.05
N ARG A 39 0.81 9.11 -5.49
CA ARG A 39 1.26 8.38 -6.70
C ARG A 39 1.21 6.87 -6.51
N ILE A 40 1.59 6.37 -5.34
CA ILE A 40 1.55 4.93 -5.02
C ILE A 40 0.11 4.46 -4.93
N LEU A 41 -0.72 5.19 -4.18
CA LEU A 41 -2.15 4.89 -4.05
C LEU A 41 -2.83 4.92 -5.40
N SER A 42 -2.58 5.92 -6.26
CA SER A 42 -3.16 5.96 -7.61
C SER A 42 -2.62 4.89 -8.57
N GLY A 43 -1.61 4.11 -8.16
CA GLY A 43 -0.98 3.08 -8.98
C GLY A 43 -0.04 3.63 -10.06
N LYS A 44 0.24 4.94 -10.05
CA LYS A 44 1.18 5.59 -10.97
C LYS A 44 2.64 5.24 -10.68
N CYS A 45 2.95 4.83 -9.45
CA CYS A 45 4.28 4.39 -9.04
C CYS A 45 4.18 3.15 -8.17
N ALA A 46 5.18 2.26 -8.27
CA ALA A 46 5.35 1.17 -7.34
C ALA A 46 5.78 1.71 -5.96
N PRO A 47 5.40 1.04 -4.86
CA PRO A 47 5.90 1.38 -3.53
C PRO A 47 7.41 1.17 -3.46
N GLY A 48 8.16 2.26 -3.21
CA GLY A 48 9.61 2.21 -3.04
C GLY A 48 10.01 1.78 -1.62
N THR A 49 11.30 1.47 -1.44
CA THR A 49 11.87 1.01 -0.17
C THR A 49 11.53 1.92 1.02
N LYS A 50 11.53 3.25 0.83
CA LYS A 50 11.18 4.21 1.88
C LYS A 50 9.72 4.11 2.32
N PHE A 51 8.81 3.94 1.37
CA PHE A 51 7.38 3.79 1.68
C PHE A 51 7.13 2.48 2.41
N ILE A 52 7.72 1.39 1.93
CA ILE A 52 7.61 0.07 2.57
C ILE A 52 8.17 0.14 4.00
N ALA A 53 9.38 0.65 4.19
CA ALA A 53 10.00 0.78 5.51
C ALA A 53 9.15 1.64 6.47
N GLY A 54 8.59 2.75 5.98
CA GLY A 54 7.74 3.62 6.78
C GLY A 54 6.45 2.92 7.23
N VAL A 55 5.78 2.18 6.33
CA VAL A 55 4.61 1.37 6.66
C VAL A 55 4.96 0.31 7.70
N LEU A 56 6.05 -0.44 7.52
CA LEU A 56 6.45 -1.47 8.48
C LEU A 56 6.90 -0.90 9.83
N THR A 57 7.35 0.35 9.86
CA THR A 57 7.72 1.05 11.10
C THR A 57 6.49 1.49 11.87
N GLU A 58 5.47 2.02 11.18
CA GLU A 58 4.22 2.48 11.80
C GLU A 58 3.32 1.32 12.23
N PHE A 59 3.19 0.28 11.38
CA PHE A 59 2.20 -0.80 11.58
C PHE A 59 2.83 -2.15 11.98
N GLY A 60 4.16 -2.23 12.07
CA GLY A 60 4.90 -3.46 12.37
C GLY A 60 5.30 -4.25 11.12
N SER A 61 6.28 -5.15 11.28
CA SER A 61 6.83 -5.96 10.18
C SER A 61 5.84 -6.96 9.59
N ASP A 62 4.88 -7.43 10.40
CA ASP A 62 3.86 -8.40 9.98
C ASP A 62 2.89 -7.81 8.93
N ALA A 63 2.74 -6.47 8.92
CA ALA A 63 1.95 -5.75 7.93
C ALA A 63 2.45 -5.96 6.50
N PHE A 64 3.69 -6.44 6.30
CA PHE A 64 4.23 -6.64 4.95
C PHE A 64 3.34 -7.58 4.12
N GLY A 65 2.97 -8.73 4.68
CA GLY A 65 2.15 -9.73 3.99
C GLY A 65 0.69 -9.31 3.80
N GLU A 66 0.22 -8.33 4.58
CA GLU A 66 -1.15 -7.81 4.47
C GLU A 66 -1.27 -6.67 3.46
N VAL A 67 -0.20 -5.89 3.27
CA VAL A 67 -0.22 -4.63 2.54
C VAL A 67 0.51 -4.71 1.21
N PHE A 68 1.50 -5.60 1.07
CA PHE A 68 2.31 -5.71 -0.13
C PHE A 68 2.15 -7.08 -0.78
N VAL A 69 1.89 -7.06 -2.08
CA VAL A 69 1.73 -8.26 -2.89
C VAL A 69 2.77 -8.31 -3.98
N VAL A 70 3.33 -9.49 -4.23
CA VAL A 70 4.25 -9.74 -5.33
C VAL A 70 3.43 -10.17 -6.54
N VAL A 71 3.48 -9.41 -7.62
CA VAL A 71 2.81 -9.73 -8.88
C VAL A 71 3.86 -10.00 -9.95
N ASP A 72 3.64 -11.02 -10.77
CA ASP A 72 4.48 -11.20 -11.96
C ASP A 72 4.05 -10.21 -13.05
N SER A 73 5.02 -9.57 -13.68
CA SER A 73 4.77 -8.63 -14.79
C SER A 73 4.17 -9.30 -16.03
N GLY A 74 4.04 -10.63 -16.06
CA GLY A 74 3.29 -11.38 -17.07
C GLY A 74 1.80 -11.57 -16.77
N ASP A 75 1.30 -11.17 -15.59
CA ASP A 75 -0.09 -11.38 -15.18
C ASP A 75 -0.83 -10.04 -15.02
N GLU A 76 -1.34 -9.51 -16.13
CA GLU A 76 -2.31 -8.41 -16.16
C GLU A 76 -3.75 -8.90 -15.85
N ARG A 77 -3.92 -9.99 -15.09
CA ARG A 77 -5.23 -10.55 -14.74
C ARG A 77 -5.46 -10.59 -13.23
N VAL A 78 -5.18 -9.48 -12.55
CA VAL A 78 -5.82 -9.23 -11.25
C VAL A 78 -6.41 -7.83 -11.23
N SER A 79 -7.53 -7.70 -11.94
CA SER A 79 -8.54 -6.68 -11.65
C SER A 79 -9.89 -7.38 -11.54
N ALA A 80 -10.55 -7.12 -10.41
CA ALA A 80 -11.92 -7.49 -10.07
C ALA A 80 -12.18 -8.98 -9.76
N THR A 81 -12.01 -9.36 -8.49
CA THR A 81 -12.97 -10.29 -7.89
C THR A 81 -13.37 -9.76 -6.51
N GLY A 82 -14.65 -9.40 -6.42
CA GLY A 82 -15.37 -9.05 -5.20
C GLY A 82 -16.50 -8.08 -5.55
N SER A 83 -17.78 -8.39 -5.41
CA SER A 83 -18.50 -9.61 -5.07
C SER A 83 -19.91 -9.45 -5.61
N GLY A 84 -20.54 -10.56 -6.01
CA GLY A 84 -21.95 -10.60 -6.31
C GLY A 84 -22.80 -10.38 -5.05
N GLY A 85 -23.99 -9.83 -5.29
CA GLY A 85 -25.14 -9.71 -4.41
C GLY A 85 -26.34 -9.36 -5.28
#